data_AF-A0A4P7XKG4-F1
#
_entry.id   AF-A0A4P7XKG4-F1
#
_cell.length_a   1.000
_cell.length_b   1.000
_cell.length_c   1.000
_cell.angle_alpha   90.00
_cell.angle_beta   90.00
_cell.angle_gamma   90.00
#
_symmetry.space_group_name_H-M   'P 1'
#
loop_
_entity.id
_entity.type
_entity.pdbx_description
1 polymer ?
#
loop_
_entity_poly.entity_id
_entity_poly.type
_entity_poly.pdbx_seq_one_letter_code
_entity_poly.pdbx_strand_id
1 'polypeptide(L)'
;MADNTIDPPEDDTGDARPGRRKLLLVSAGLALVVLVSVALTAVLMFAFQEDPPTPEPKALIQTPDSLEKADTQRLDALIQQQAETIKQLQAQVQKLNEGQGDESLKAAMADQEQRYQAFLVTMKEGMVDLANMVRGSRTWLEQYGARLDEAIQNSKAREQALLSRAESNSEAR
;
A
#
# COMPACT_ATOMS: atom_id res chain seq x y z
N MET A 1 -75.58 99.61 12.84
CA MET A 1 -74.52 100.62 12.65
C MET A 1 -73.81 100.28 11.37
N ALA A 2 -73.77 101.26 10.47
CA ALA A 2 -73.28 101.18 9.12
C ALA A 2 -71.75 101.20 9.07
N ASP A 3 -71.26 101.16 7.83
CA ASP A 3 -69.97 101.69 7.36
C ASP A 3 -68.84 100.64 7.29
N ASN A 4 -68.10 100.47 6.19
CA ASN A 4 -67.95 101.31 5.00
C ASN A 4 -67.31 100.46 3.88
N THR A 5 -67.88 100.60 2.68
CA THR A 5 -67.26 100.79 1.37
C THR A 5 -65.74 100.61 1.27
N ILE A 6 -65.27 99.84 0.27
CA ILE A 6 -64.50 100.35 -0.89
C ILE A 6 -64.32 99.21 -1.91
N ASP A 7 -64.56 99.58 -3.16
CA ASP A 7 -64.59 98.80 -4.40
C ASP A 7 -63.15 98.49 -4.95
N PRO A 8 -62.99 97.81 -6.12
CA PRO A 8 -61.89 96.89 -6.53
C PRO A 8 -60.74 97.66 -7.27
N PRO A 9 -59.81 97.11 -8.10
CA PRO A 9 -59.52 95.74 -8.58
C PRO A 9 -58.01 95.33 -8.56
N GLU A 10 -57.73 94.14 -9.11
CA GLU A 10 -56.48 93.67 -9.76
C GLU A 10 -55.11 94.08 -9.17
N ASP A 11 -54.37 93.08 -8.67
CA ASP A 11 -53.08 92.76 -9.27
C ASP A 11 -52.77 91.27 -9.07
N ASP A 12 -52.52 90.62 -10.20
CA ASP A 12 -51.85 89.34 -10.32
C ASP A 12 -50.50 89.44 -9.61
N THR A 13 -50.14 88.43 -8.82
CA THR A 13 -48.76 87.95 -8.62
C THR A 13 -48.64 87.29 -7.24
N GLY A 14 -48.18 86.04 -7.21
CA GLY A 14 -47.82 85.47 -5.92
C GLY A 14 -47.59 83.97 -5.82
N ASP A 15 -47.16 83.34 -6.91
CA ASP A 15 -46.18 82.27 -6.83
C ASP A 15 -46.63 81.00 -6.07
N ALA A 16 -47.20 80.06 -6.83
CA ALA A 16 -47.19 78.65 -6.45
C ALA A 16 -45.73 78.19 -6.33
N ARG A 17 -45.13 78.42 -5.15
CA ARG A 17 -43.69 78.22 -4.92
C ARG A 17 -43.30 76.82 -5.40
N PRO A 18 -42.42 76.68 -6.40
CA PRO A 18 -41.97 75.39 -6.90
C PRO A 18 -41.14 74.59 -5.88
N GLY A 19 -40.95 75.12 -4.66
CA GLY A 19 -40.11 74.56 -3.60
C GLY A 19 -40.68 73.32 -2.90
N ARG A 20 -42.00 73.15 -2.75
CA ARG A 20 -42.56 72.00 -2.00
C ARG A 20 -42.42 70.68 -2.77
N ARG A 21 -42.66 70.70 -4.09
CA ARG A 21 -42.46 69.54 -4.98
C ARG A 21 -40.98 69.23 -5.18
N LYS A 22 -40.13 70.26 -5.29
CA LYS A 22 -38.66 70.10 -5.32
C LYS A 22 -38.13 69.51 -4.02
N LEU A 23 -38.61 69.97 -2.86
CA LEU A 23 -38.25 69.42 -1.55
C LEU A 23 -38.73 67.96 -1.38
N LEU A 24 -39.94 67.64 -1.85
CA LEU A 24 -40.45 66.27 -1.88
C LEU A 24 -39.60 65.37 -2.81
N LEU A 25 -39.23 65.84 -4.00
CA LEU A 25 -38.37 65.11 -4.93
C LEU A 25 -36.96 64.89 -4.39
N VAL A 26 -36.37 65.90 -3.72
CA VAL A 26 -35.06 65.77 -3.07
C VAL A 26 -35.14 64.80 -1.89
N SER A 27 -36.20 64.87 -1.07
CA SER A 27 -36.40 63.93 0.05
C SER A 27 -36.65 62.49 -0.43
N ALA A 28 -37.37 62.30 -1.53
CA ALA A 28 -37.60 61.00 -2.15
C ALA A 28 -36.31 60.44 -2.76
N GLY A 29 -35.50 61.29 -3.41
CA GLY A 29 -34.18 60.91 -3.90
C GLY A 29 -33.23 60.51 -2.77
N LEU A 30 -33.23 61.26 -1.66
CA LEU A 30 -32.42 60.93 -0.48
C LEU A 30 -32.87 59.60 0.16
N ALA A 31 -34.18 59.38 0.29
CA ALA A 31 -34.73 58.12 0.78
C ALA A 31 -34.35 56.93 -0.12
N LEU A 32 -34.36 57.14 -1.44
CA LEU A 32 -33.94 56.11 -2.40
C LEU A 32 -32.45 55.79 -2.29
N VAL A 33 -31.59 56.79 -2.10
CA VAL A 33 -30.15 56.58 -1.88
C VAL A 33 -29.89 55.82 -0.57
N VAL A 34 -30.61 56.17 0.51
CA VAL A 34 -30.52 55.45 1.79
C VAL A 34 -30.99 54.00 1.65
N LEU A 35 -32.09 53.75 0.93
CA LEU A 35 -32.58 52.39 0.66
C LEU A 35 -31.57 51.57 -0.14
N VAL A 36 -30.96 52.15 -1.18
CA VAL A 36 -29.93 51.48 -1.98
C VAL A 36 -28.69 51.21 -1.13
N SER A 37 -28.29 52.12 -0.25
CA SER A 37 -27.16 51.94 0.67
C SER A 37 -27.42 50.80 1.67
N VAL A 38 -28.60 50.75 2.27
CA VAL A 38 -29.00 49.66 3.18
C VAL A 38 -29.13 48.33 2.44
N ALA A 39 -29.66 48.32 1.21
CA ALA A 39 -29.74 47.13 0.38
C ALA A 39 -28.34 46.62 -0.02
N LEU A 40 -27.42 47.52 -0.38
CA LEU A 40 -26.03 47.15 -0.69
C LEU A 40 -25.30 46.65 0.55
N THR A 41 -25.51 47.29 1.70
CA THR A 41 -24.95 46.84 2.99
C THR A 41 -25.53 45.49 3.39
N ALA A 42 -26.82 45.24 3.16
CA ALA A 42 -27.47 43.95 3.39
C ALA A 42 -26.94 42.88 2.44
N VAL A 43 -26.77 43.18 1.14
CA VAL A 43 -26.19 42.25 0.16
C VAL A 43 -24.74 41.94 0.51
N LEU A 44 -23.95 42.91 0.98
CA LEU A 44 -22.60 42.68 1.48
C LEU A 44 -22.62 41.87 2.78
N MET A 45 -23.55 42.15 3.69
CA MET A 45 -23.68 41.39 4.93
C MET A 45 -24.18 39.96 4.67
N PHE A 46 -25.00 39.72 3.65
CA PHE A 46 -25.41 38.38 3.18
C PHE A 46 -24.32 37.69 2.36
N ALA A 47 -23.50 38.43 1.62
CA ALA A 47 -22.37 37.90 0.85
C ALA A 47 -21.14 37.60 1.73
N PHE A 48 -21.04 38.24 2.90
CA PHE A 48 -19.97 38.07 3.88
C PHE A 48 -20.46 37.53 5.25
N GLN A 49 -21.73 37.14 5.38
CA GLN A 49 -22.17 36.32 6.52
C GLN A 49 -21.60 34.93 6.30
N GLU A 50 -20.48 34.67 6.96
CA GLU A 50 -20.12 33.32 7.38
C GLU A 50 -21.32 32.73 8.14
N ASP A 51 -21.71 31.52 7.75
CA ASP A 51 -22.90 30.80 8.19
C ASP A 51 -23.08 30.75 9.73
N PRO A 52 -24.30 30.96 10.29
CA PRO A 52 -24.68 30.30 11.52
C PRO A 52 -24.81 28.78 11.28
N PRO A 53 -24.27 27.91 12.15
CA PRO A 53 -24.14 26.49 11.87
C PRO A 53 -25.50 25.79 11.96
N THR A 54 -26.10 25.47 10.81
CA THR A 54 -27.20 24.50 10.72
C THR A 54 -27.01 23.63 9.47
N PRO A 55 -27.37 22.35 9.56
CA PRO A 55 -26.50 21.22 9.32
C PRO A 55 -26.47 20.87 7.84
N GLU A 56 -25.34 21.15 7.18
CA GLU A 56 -25.03 20.46 5.93
C GLU A 56 -24.98 18.95 6.18
N PRO A 57 -25.44 18.12 5.22
CA PRO A 57 -25.28 16.68 5.33
C PRO A 57 -23.81 16.39 5.60
N LYS A 58 -23.53 15.57 6.62
CA LYS A 58 -22.20 14.98 6.86
C LYS A 58 -21.76 14.22 5.61
N ALA A 59 -21.28 14.92 4.61
CA ALA A 59 -20.77 14.42 3.38
C ALA A 59 -19.56 15.29 3.04
N LEU A 60 -18.41 14.79 3.47
CA LEU A 60 -17.16 14.93 2.73
C LEU A 60 -16.42 16.28 2.78
N ILE A 61 -16.25 16.88 3.96
CA ILE A 61 -15.00 17.61 4.23
C ILE A 61 -14.25 16.85 5.31
N GLN A 62 -13.55 15.79 4.88
CA GLN A 62 -12.43 15.28 5.67
C GLN A 62 -11.41 16.42 5.70
N THR A 63 -11.16 16.99 6.88
CA THR A 63 -10.09 17.97 7.07
C THR A 63 -8.79 17.42 6.47
N PRO A 64 -7.92 18.24 5.85
CA PRO A 64 -6.63 17.76 5.32
C PRO A 64 -5.84 16.98 6.39
N ASP A 65 -5.93 17.41 7.65
CA ASP A 65 -5.43 16.69 8.82
C ASP A 65 -6.00 15.27 9.01
N SER A 66 -7.28 15.07 8.74
CA SER A 66 -7.93 13.75 8.87
C SER A 66 -7.60 12.82 7.70
N LEU A 67 -7.37 13.37 6.51
CA LEU A 67 -6.88 12.62 5.35
C LEU A 67 -5.43 12.20 5.56
N GLU A 68 -4.55 13.09 6.00
CA GLU A 68 -3.15 12.74 6.33
C GLU A 68 -3.06 11.72 7.47
N LYS A 69 -3.90 11.85 8.51
CA LYS A 69 -3.98 10.88 9.61
C LYS A 69 -4.51 9.52 9.15
N ALA A 70 -5.48 9.49 8.24
CA ALA A 70 -6.00 8.24 7.68
C ALA A 70 -4.96 7.57 6.77
N ASP A 71 -4.21 8.34 5.99
CA ASP A 71 -3.16 7.82 5.11
C ASP A 71 -1.98 7.29 5.93
N THR A 72 -1.53 8.04 6.95
CA THR A 72 -0.48 7.56 7.88
C THR A 72 -0.90 6.32 8.66
N GLN A 73 -2.13 6.24 9.15
CA GLN A 73 -2.65 5.02 9.78
C GLN A 73 -2.71 3.83 8.81
N ARG A 74 -3.06 4.08 7.55
CA ARG A 74 -3.07 3.07 6.51
C ARG A 74 -1.66 2.60 6.16
N LEU A 75 -0.70 3.52 6.07
CA LEU A 75 0.71 3.19 5.88
C LEU A 75 1.26 2.39 7.06
N ASP A 76 0.93 2.77 8.30
CA ASP A 76 1.35 2.03 9.51
C ASP A 76 0.75 0.62 9.54
N ALA A 77 -0.53 0.47 9.17
CA ALA A 77 -1.16 -0.84 9.05
C ALA A 77 -0.49 -1.71 7.98
N LEU A 78 -0.12 -1.12 6.83
CA LEU A 78 0.63 -1.82 5.78
C LEU A 78 2.05 -2.19 6.22
N ILE A 79 2.72 -1.33 6.97
CA ILE A 79 4.05 -1.61 7.54
C ILE A 79 3.96 -2.74 8.56
N GLN A 80 2.96 -2.74 9.44
CA GLN A 80 2.76 -3.81 10.41
C GLN A 80 2.43 -5.15 9.73
N GLN A 81 1.56 -5.13 8.72
CA GLN A 81 1.24 -6.32 7.92
C GLN A 81 2.48 -6.87 7.21
N GLN A 82 3.31 -6.00 6.63
CA GLN A 82 4.56 -6.42 6.01
C GLN A 82 5.56 -6.95 7.03
N ALA A 83 5.67 -6.34 8.22
CA ALA A 83 6.54 -6.82 9.28
C ALA A 83 6.12 -8.21 9.77
N GLU A 84 4.83 -8.47 9.93
CA GLU A 84 4.30 -9.80 10.27
C GLU A 84 4.58 -10.82 9.16
N THR A 85 4.38 -10.42 7.90
CA THR A 85 4.66 -11.27 6.74
C THR A 85 6.14 -11.63 6.67
N ILE A 86 7.03 -10.65 6.80
CA ILE A 86 8.48 -10.86 6.84
C ILE A 86 8.86 -11.79 7.98
N LYS A 87 8.27 -11.62 9.18
CA LYS A 87 8.53 -12.48 10.34
C LYS A 87 8.06 -13.92 10.12
N GLN A 88 6.90 -14.10 9.48
CA GLN A 88 6.39 -15.43 9.12
C GLN A 88 7.24 -16.11 8.04
N LEU A 89 7.69 -15.36 7.03
CA LEU A 89 8.62 -15.86 6.02
C LEU A 89 9.97 -16.20 6.64
N GLN A 90 10.51 -15.36 7.52
CA GLN A 90 11.72 -15.66 8.28
C GLN A 90 11.56 -16.95 9.07
N ALA A 91 10.46 -17.13 9.81
CA ALA A 91 10.21 -18.34 10.57
C ALA A 91 10.06 -19.59 9.66
N GLN A 92 9.49 -19.46 8.47
CA GLN A 92 9.41 -20.56 7.50
C GLN A 92 10.77 -20.90 6.90
N VAL A 93 11.55 -19.88 6.51
CA VAL A 93 12.93 -20.05 6.02
C VAL A 93 13.81 -20.65 7.12
N GLN A 94 13.62 -20.23 8.37
CA GLN A 94 14.32 -20.78 9.52
C GLN A 94 13.94 -22.25 9.74
N LYS A 95 12.66 -22.61 9.70
CA LYS A 95 12.21 -24.02 9.78
C LYS A 95 12.75 -24.89 8.64
N LEU A 96 12.84 -24.34 7.43
CA LEU A 96 13.43 -25.03 6.27
C LEU A 96 14.95 -25.21 6.44
N ASN A 97 15.65 -24.18 6.92
CA ASN A 97 17.08 -24.22 7.22
C ASN A 97 17.41 -25.07 8.47
N GLU A 98 16.48 -25.19 9.41
CA GLU A 98 16.58 -26.01 10.63
C GLU A 98 16.17 -27.48 10.38
N GLY A 99 16.19 -27.94 9.14
CA GLY A 99 16.50 -29.34 8.85
C GLY A 99 15.44 -30.41 9.15
N GLN A 100 14.18 -30.07 9.44
CA GLN A 100 13.12 -31.09 9.63
C GLN A 100 12.82 -31.89 8.35
N GLY A 101 13.03 -31.30 7.16
CA GLY A 101 13.00 -32.03 5.88
C GLY A 101 14.36 -32.56 5.44
N ASP A 102 15.45 -32.12 6.08
CA ASP A 102 16.83 -32.38 5.65
C ASP A 102 17.35 -33.71 6.19
N GLU A 103 17.07 -34.06 7.45
CA GLU A 103 17.56 -35.33 8.05
C GLU A 103 16.96 -36.58 7.40
N SER A 104 15.64 -36.63 7.16
CA SER A 104 15.02 -37.80 6.50
C SER A 104 15.43 -37.94 5.04
N LEU A 105 15.53 -36.82 4.32
CA LEU A 105 15.99 -36.79 2.94
C LEU A 105 17.44 -37.27 2.85
N LYS A 106 18.28 -36.80 3.75
CA LYS A 106 19.68 -37.16 3.84
C LYS A 106 19.90 -38.62 4.21
N ALA A 107 19.13 -39.15 5.17
CA ALA A 107 19.15 -40.57 5.49
C ALA A 107 18.77 -41.42 4.27
N ALA A 108 17.77 -40.99 3.49
CA ALA A 108 17.40 -41.64 2.23
C ALA A 108 18.50 -41.53 1.16
N MET A 109 19.20 -40.38 1.05
CA MET A 109 20.32 -40.21 0.13
C MET A 109 21.53 -41.08 0.52
N ALA A 110 21.81 -41.21 1.82
CA ALA A 110 22.87 -42.09 2.31
C ALA A 110 22.54 -43.57 2.03
N ASP A 111 21.30 -44.02 2.30
CA ASP A 111 20.83 -45.36 1.96
C ASP A 111 20.89 -45.63 0.44
N GLN A 112 20.53 -44.64 -0.38
CA GLN A 112 20.67 -44.73 -1.83
C GLN A 112 22.12 -44.94 -2.27
N GLU A 113 23.06 -44.20 -1.66
CA GLU A 113 24.48 -44.32 -1.97
C GLU A 113 25.02 -45.70 -1.57
N GLN A 114 24.63 -46.24 -0.41
CA GLN A 114 24.99 -47.61 0.02
C GLN A 114 24.47 -48.67 -0.96
N ARG A 115 23.20 -48.55 -1.40
CA ARG A 115 22.63 -49.45 -2.41
C ARG A 115 23.35 -49.36 -3.75
N TYR A 116 23.74 -48.15 -4.15
CA TYR A 116 24.51 -47.93 -5.36
C TYR A 116 25.89 -48.60 -5.29
N GLN A 117 26.59 -48.51 -4.14
CA GLN A 117 27.85 -49.24 -3.92
C GLN A 117 27.64 -50.76 -4.05
N ALA A 118 26.62 -51.31 -3.40
CA ALA A 118 26.33 -52.75 -3.46
C ALA A 118 26.05 -53.22 -4.90
N PHE A 119 25.31 -52.41 -5.67
CA PHE A 119 25.06 -52.65 -7.08
C PHE A 119 26.36 -52.66 -7.90
N LEU A 120 27.22 -51.66 -7.72
CA LEU A 120 28.49 -51.57 -8.43
C LEU A 120 29.43 -52.74 -8.10
N VAL A 121 29.48 -53.18 -6.83
CA VAL A 121 30.27 -54.34 -6.41
C VAL A 121 29.75 -55.61 -7.08
N THR A 122 28.45 -55.85 -7.02
CA THR A 122 27.82 -57.01 -7.68
C THR A 122 28.08 -57.00 -9.19
N MET A 123 28.00 -55.83 -9.82
CA MET A 123 28.27 -55.69 -11.25
C MET A 123 29.74 -55.96 -11.59
N LYS A 124 30.68 -55.51 -10.73
CA LYS A 124 32.11 -55.80 -10.88
C LYS A 124 32.39 -57.29 -10.79
N GLU A 125 31.78 -57.98 -9.82
CA GLU A 125 31.89 -59.43 -9.66
C GLU A 125 31.34 -60.16 -10.89
N GLY A 126 30.14 -59.78 -11.36
CA GLY A 126 29.57 -60.34 -12.59
C GLY A 126 30.45 -60.11 -13.83
N MET A 127 31.13 -58.97 -13.92
CA MET A 127 32.11 -58.70 -14.97
C MET A 127 33.34 -59.62 -14.88
N VAL A 128 33.84 -59.88 -13.67
CA VAL A 128 34.95 -60.82 -13.44
C VAL A 128 34.55 -62.23 -13.88
N ASP A 129 33.37 -62.68 -13.50
CA ASP A 129 32.86 -64.00 -13.88
C ASP A 129 32.70 -64.14 -15.39
N LEU A 130 32.10 -63.14 -16.04
CA LEU A 130 31.99 -63.08 -17.50
C LEU A 130 33.36 -63.08 -18.18
N ALA A 131 34.34 -62.35 -17.62
CA ALA A 131 35.67 -62.27 -18.21
C ALA A 131 36.42 -63.61 -18.13
N ASN A 132 36.15 -64.40 -17.10
CA ASN A 132 36.69 -65.75 -16.96
C ASN A 132 36.04 -66.75 -17.91
N MET A 133 34.80 -66.51 -18.34
CA MET A 133 34.06 -67.37 -19.29
C MET A 133 34.33 -67.02 -20.77
N VAL A 134 34.67 -65.77 -21.09
CA VAL A 134 34.86 -65.30 -22.48
C VAL A 134 36.34 -65.06 -22.79
N ARG A 135 36.91 -65.84 -23.69
CA ARG A 135 38.32 -65.73 -24.12
C ARG A 135 38.58 -64.40 -24.85
N GLY A 136 39.48 -63.57 -24.31
CA GLY A 136 39.87 -62.26 -24.88
C GLY A 136 39.27 -61.02 -24.17
N SER A 137 38.44 -61.22 -23.15
CA SER A 137 37.76 -60.17 -22.38
C SER A 137 38.59 -59.51 -21.26
N ARG A 138 39.83 -59.96 -21.05
CA ARG A 138 40.70 -59.52 -19.93
C ARG A 138 41.01 -58.02 -19.97
N THR A 139 41.16 -57.44 -21.16
CA THR A 139 41.43 -56.00 -21.33
C THR A 139 40.25 -55.12 -20.95
N TRP A 140 39.02 -55.62 -21.11
CA TRP A 140 37.82 -54.90 -20.68
C TRP A 140 37.68 -54.96 -19.16
N LEU A 141 38.02 -56.08 -18.54
CA LEU A 141 38.04 -56.20 -17.08
C LEU A 141 38.95 -55.15 -16.44
N GLU A 142 40.14 -54.93 -17.02
CA GLU A 142 41.12 -53.99 -16.49
C GLU A 142 40.66 -52.53 -16.65
N GLN A 143 40.17 -52.14 -17.84
CA GLN A 143 39.70 -50.77 -18.09
C GLN A 143 38.41 -50.42 -17.35
N TYR A 144 37.42 -51.31 -17.35
CA TYR A 144 36.14 -51.04 -16.70
C TYR A 144 36.20 -51.30 -15.19
N GLY A 145 37.05 -52.23 -14.73
CA GLY A 145 37.29 -52.47 -13.30
C GLY A 145 37.82 -51.22 -12.59
N ALA A 146 38.80 -50.53 -13.19
CA ALA A 146 39.33 -49.29 -12.65
C ALA A 146 38.26 -48.19 -12.55
N ARG A 147 37.39 -48.07 -13.57
CA ARG A 147 36.28 -47.10 -13.58
C ARG A 147 35.22 -47.43 -12.53
N LEU A 148 34.94 -48.71 -12.30
CA LEU A 148 34.03 -49.15 -11.25
C LEU A 148 34.59 -48.88 -9.86
N ASP A 149 35.88 -49.10 -9.66
CA ASP A 149 36.56 -48.76 -8.41
C ASP A 149 36.50 -47.25 -8.14
N GLU A 150 36.76 -46.43 -9.15
CA GLU A 150 36.60 -44.98 -9.05
C GLU A 150 35.15 -44.58 -8.71
N ALA A 151 34.16 -45.19 -9.36
CA ALA A 151 32.75 -44.93 -9.08
C ALA A 151 32.35 -45.31 -7.65
N ILE A 152 32.86 -46.42 -7.12
CA ILE A 152 32.66 -46.85 -5.73
C ILE A 152 33.34 -45.88 -4.75
N GLN A 153 34.55 -45.41 -5.04
CA GLN A 153 35.23 -44.43 -4.19
C GLN A 153 34.51 -43.09 -4.16
N ASN A 154 34.09 -42.58 -5.32
CA ASN A 154 33.30 -41.36 -5.42
C ASN A 154 31.97 -41.48 -4.68
N SER A 155 31.35 -42.66 -4.73
CA SER A 155 30.14 -42.99 -3.99
C SER A 155 30.36 -42.92 -2.47
N LYS A 156 31.40 -43.56 -1.96
CA LYS A 156 31.77 -43.48 -0.53
C LYS A 156 32.09 -42.07 -0.07
N ALA A 157 32.75 -41.28 -0.91
CA ALA A 157 33.04 -39.88 -0.61
C ALA A 157 31.75 -39.05 -0.49
N ARG A 158 30.75 -39.29 -1.34
CA ARG A 158 29.44 -38.63 -1.23
C ARG A 158 28.70 -39.04 0.04
N GLU A 159 28.70 -40.33 0.38
CA GLU A 159 28.12 -40.83 1.64
C GLU A 159 28.76 -40.15 2.86
N GLN A 160 30.09 -40.08 2.92
CA GLN A 160 30.81 -39.40 4.00
C GLN A 160 30.52 -37.89 4.04
N ALA A 161 30.40 -37.23 2.89
CA ALA A 161 30.06 -35.81 2.82
C ALA A 161 28.62 -35.55 3.33
N LEU A 162 27.70 -36.48 3.06
CA LEU A 162 26.36 -36.43 3.63
C LEU A 162 26.45 -36.58 5.16
N LEU A 163 27.08 -37.63 5.67
CA LEU A 163 27.15 -37.93 7.11
C LEU A 163 27.89 -36.86 7.94
N SER A 164 29.06 -36.38 7.48
CA SER A 164 29.85 -35.35 8.20
C SER A 164 29.14 -34.00 8.32
N ARG A 165 28.35 -33.62 7.31
CA ARG A 165 27.49 -32.42 7.39
C ARG A 165 26.34 -32.58 8.40
N ALA A 166 26.07 -33.81 8.88
CA ALA A 166 25.03 -34.09 9.89
C ALA A 166 25.58 -33.74 11.27
N GLU A 167 26.78 -34.24 11.53
CA GLU A 167 27.49 -34.05 12.78
C GLU A 167 27.71 -32.54 13.03
N SER A 168 28.16 -31.79 12.02
CA SER A 168 28.33 -30.32 12.14
C SER A 168 27.03 -29.55 12.42
N ASN A 169 25.89 -30.01 11.91
CA ASN A 169 24.59 -29.39 12.16
C ASN A 169 24.00 -29.80 13.52
N SER A 170 24.38 -30.97 14.04
CA SER A 170 23.94 -31.46 15.36
C SER A 170 24.65 -30.75 16.51
N GLU A 171 25.91 -30.35 16.33
CA GLU A 171 26.71 -29.62 17.33
C GLU A 171 26.39 -28.12 17.40
N ALA A 172 25.74 -27.57 16.37
CA ALA A 172 25.36 -26.16 16.29
C ALA A 172 23.97 -25.84 16.88
N ARG A 173 23.26 -26.85 17.44
CA ARG A 173 21.95 -26.72 18.10
C ARG A 173 22.07 -26.87 19.61
#